data_AF-A0A4R9VBZ1-F1
#
_entry.id   AF-A0A4R9VBZ1-F1
#
_cell.length_a   1.000
_cell.length_b   1.000
_cell.length_c   1.000
_cell.angle_alpha   90.00
_cell.angle_beta   90.00
_cell.angle_gamma   90.00
#
_symmetry.space_group_name_H-M   'P 1'
#
loop_
_entity.id
_entity.type
_entity.pdbx_description
1 polymer ?
#
loop_
_entity_poly.entity_id
_entity_poly.type
_entity_poly.pdbx_seq_one_letter_code
_entity_poly.pdbx_strand_id
1 'polypeptide(L)'
;PAEAERLAGLLVNAFKDPFVINGISVFVGSSIGIAFGPEHGADGEQLMKAADIALYAAKTDGRGCARTFNRSMLLLLEQRENLRRSLRTALERNEL
;
A
#
# COMPACT_ATOMS: atom_id res chain seq x y z
N PRO A 1 -10.72 -5.88 -14.03
CA PRO A 1 -10.63 -5.07 -12.78
C PRO A 1 -11.36 -5.69 -11.58
N ALA A 2 -12.70 -5.88 -11.68
CA ALA A 2 -13.53 -6.33 -10.56
C ALA A 2 -13.15 -7.70 -9.96
N GLU A 3 -12.65 -8.63 -10.77
CA GLU A 3 -12.22 -9.96 -10.28
C GLU A 3 -10.96 -9.90 -9.43
N ALA A 4 -9.97 -9.09 -9.82
CA ALA A 4 -8.74 -8.91 -9.04
C ALA A 4 -9.03 -8.22 -7.70
N GLU A 5 -9.93 -7.23 -7.69
CA GLU A 5 -10.36 -6.55 -6.46
C GLU A 5 -11.13 -7.50 -5.54
N ARG A 6 -12.02 -8.33 -6.10
CA ARG A 6 -12.73 -9.37 -5.35
C ARG A 6 -11.77 -10.37 -4.72
N LEU A 7 -10.80 -10.88 -5.49
CA LEU A 7 -9.78 -11.81 -4.99
C LEU A 7 -8.93 -11.16 -3.89
N ALA A 8 -8.50 -9.91 -4.08
CA ALA A 8 -7.75 -9.18 -3.07
C ALA A 8 -8.57 -8.99 -1.78
N GLY A 9 -9.87 -8.71 -1.89
CA GLY A 9 -10.77 -8.66 -0.74
C GLY A 9 -10.88 -9.99 0.00
N LEU A 10 -10.95 -11.11 -0.73
CA LEU A 10 -10.94 -12.45 -0.14
C LEU A 10 -9.63 -12.74 0.60
N LEU A 11 -8.49 -12.41 0.00
CA LEU A 11 -7.18 -12.57 0.63
C LEU A 11 -7.04 -11.71 1.90
N VAL A 12 -7.46 -10.45 1.86
CA VAL A 12 -7.47 -9.59 3.05
C VAL A 12 -8.33 -10.18 4.16
N ASN A 13 -9.51 -10.69 3.82
CA ASN A 13 -10.42 -11.29 4.80
C ASN A 13 -9.86 -12.59 5.39
N ALA A 14 -9.19 -13.42 4.59
CA ALA A 14 -8.57 -14.66 5.06
C ALA A 14 -7.49 -14.43 6.12
N PHE A 15 -6.88 -13.25 6.16
CA PHE A 15 -5.88 -12.86 7.15
C PHE A 15 -6.50 -12.21 8.41
N LYS A 16 -7.82 -12.11 8.51
CA LYS A 16 -8.46 -11.57 9.74
C LYS A 16 -8.41 -12.55 10.90
N ASP A 17 -8.43 -13.84 10.61
CA ASP A 17 -8.35 -14.87 11.64
C ASP A 17 -6.88 -15.05 12.09
N PRO A 18 -6.65 -15.26 13.39
CA PRO A 18 -5.30 -15.43 13.90
C PRO A 18 -4.70 -16.78 13.50
N PHE A 19 -3.39 -16.80 13.34
CA PHE A 19 -2.61 -18.00 13.08
C PHE A 19 -2.14 -18.60 14.40
N VAL A 20 -2.31 -19.91 14.58
CA VAL A 20 -1.80 -20.61 15.76
C VAL A 20 -0.42 -21.17 15.45
N ILE A 21 0.62 -20.59 16.05
CA ILE A 21 2.01 -21.02 15.88
C ILE A 21 2.53 -21.45 17.25
N ASN A 22 2.86 -22.73 17.41
CA ASN A 22 3.30 -23.31 18.70
C ASN A 22 2.32 -23.05 19.86
N GLY A 23 1.02 -23.06 19.59
CA GLY A 23 -0.02 -22.75 20.58
C GLY A 23 -0.21 -21.26 20.87
N ILE A 24 0.57 -20.38 20.25
CA ILE A 24 0.45 -18.92 20.39
C ILE A 24 -0.40 -18.38 19.24
N SER A 25 -1.42 -17.60 19.57
CA SER A 25 -2.26 -16.90 18.61
C SER A 25 -1.54 -15.64 18.09
N VAL A 26 -1.30 -15.58 16.79
CA VAL A 26 -0.59 -14.48 16.11
C VAL A 26 -1.53 -13.81 15.11
N PHE A 27 -1.73 -12.51 15.28
CA PHE A 27 -2.52 -11.69 14.35
C PHE A 27 -1.61 -11.08 13.29
N VAL A 28 -1.86 -11.39 12.03
CA VAL A 28 -1.17 -10.79 10.88
C VAL A 28 -2.19 -10.18 9.93
N GLY A 29 -1.97 -8.95 9.50
CA GLY A 29 -2.79 -8.32 8.47
C GLY A 29 -2.14 -8.44 7.10
N SER A 30 -2.95 -8.50 6.05
CA SER A 30 -2.48 -8.40 4.66
C SER A 30 -2.88 -7.06 4.05
N SER A 31 -1.97 -6.42 3.32
CA SER A 31 -2.27 -5.26 2.48
C SER A 31 -1.87 -5.60 1.05
N ILE A 32 -2.70 -5.21 0.08
CA ILE A 32 -2.55 -5.64 -1.31
C ILE A 32 -2.61 -4.43 -2.24
N GLY A 33 -1.65 -4.33 -3.16
CA GLY A 33 -1.65 -3.36 -4.25
C GLY A 33 -2.00 -4.03 -5.57
N ILE A 34 -2.87 -3.42 -6.37
CA ILE A 34 -3.35 -3.97 -7.65
C ILE A 34 -2.99 -3.00 -8.77
N ALA A 35 -2.42 -3.51 -9.87
CA ALA A 35 -2.20 -2.75 -11.10
C ALA A 35 -2.70 -3.52 -12.33
N PHE A 36 -3.15 -2.81 -13.36
CA PHE A 36 -3.70 -3.38 -14.58
C PHE A 36 -2.91 -2.90 -15.79
N GLY A 37 -2.46 -3.85 -16.62
CA GLY A 37 -1.90 -3.52 -17.93
C GLY A 37 -3.01 -3.43 -18.99
N PRO A 38 -2.88 -2.54 -19.99
CA PRO A 38 -1.80 -1.57 -20.20
C PRO A 38 -1.99 -0.24 -19.45
N GLU A 39 -3.12 -0.05 -18.77
CA GLU A 39 -3.54 1.24 -18.18
C GLU A 39 -2.53 1.81 -17.16
N HIS A 40 -1.93 0.96 -16.34
CA HIS A 40 -1.00 1.34 -15.27
C HIS A 40 0.47 1.08 -15.64
N GLY A 41 0.72 0.56 -16.83
CA GLY A 41 2.06 0.20 -17.30
C GLY A 41 2.00 -0.72 -18.50
N ALA A 42 2.90 -0.51 -19.46
CA ALA A 42 3.00 -1.32 -20.67
C ALA A 42 3.94 -2.53 -20.53
N ASP A 43 4.75 -2.56 -19.47
CA ASP A 43 5.72 -3.63 -19.18
C ASP A 43 5.69 -4.05 -17.70
N GLY A 44 6.40 -5.13 -17.38
CA GLY A 44 6.40 -5.70 -16.03
C GLY A 44 7.01 -4.78 -14.97
N GLU A 45 8.01 -3.97 -15.32
CA GLU A 45 8.65 -3.04 -14.37
C GLU A 45 7.69 -1.91 -14.01
N GLN A 46 7.01 -1.33 -15.00
CA GLN A 46 6.01 -0.30 -14.80
C GLN A 46 4.84 -0.81 -13.96
N LEU A 47 4.34 -2.01 -14.25
CA LEU A 47 3.24 -2.62 -13.50
C LEU A 47 3.63 -2.96 -12.05
N MET A 48 4.85 -3.48 -11.84
CA MET A 48 5.36 -3.75 -10.49
C MET A 48 5.44 -2.46 -9.67
N LYS A 49 5.99 -1.39 -10.26
CA LYS A 49 6.06 -0.07 -9.62
C LYS A 49 4.67 0.47 -9.28
N ALA A 50 3.71 0.35 -10.19
CA ALA A 50 2.33 0.77 -9.95
C ALA A 50 1.66 -0.03 -8.81
N ALA A 51 1.85 -1.35 -8.78
CA ALA A 51 1.33 -2.21 -7.73
C ALA A 51 1.96 -1.89 -6.36
N ASP A 52 3.27 -1.63 -6.30
CA ASP A 52 3.97 -1.22 -5.08
C ASP A 52 3.47 0.12 -4.53
N ILE A 53 3.20 1.08 -5.41
CA ILE A 53 2.60 2.37 -5.02
C ILE A 53 1.23 2.15 -4.40
N ALA A 54 0.38 1.32 -5.03
CA ALA A 54 -0.93 1.00 -4.50
C ALA A 54 -0.85 0.25 -3.16
N LEU A 55 0.11 -0.66 -3.02
CA LEU A 55 0.38 -1.38 -1.78
C LEU A 55 0.82 -0.42 -0.66
N TYR A 56 1.68 0.55 -0.97
CA TYR A 56 2.07 1.57 -0.01
C TYR A 56 0.86 2.38 0.45
N ALA A 57 0.00 2.82 -0.48
CA ALA A 57 -1.23 3.52 -0.15
C ALA A 57 -2.13 2.68 0.79
N ALA A 58 -2.29 1.38 0.51
CA ALA A 58 -3.03 0.46 1.39
C ALA A 58 -2.42 0.35 2.80
N LYS A 59 -1.09 0.32 2.90
CA LYS A 59 -0.38 0.29 4.20
C LYS A 59 -0.55 1.59 4.99
N THR A 60 -0.74 2.72 4.32
CA THR A 60 -0.89 4.01 4.98
C THR A 60 -2.33 4.37 5.34
N ASP A 61 -3.31 3.83 4.63
CA ASP A 61 -4.75 4.07 4.84
C ASP A 61 -5.38 3.24 5.97
N GLY A 62 -4.55 2.65 6.85
CA GLY A 62 -5.01 1.81 7.97
C GLY A 62 -4.56 0.34 7.90
N ARG A 63 -3.87 -0.09 6.83
CA ARG A 63 -3.47 -1.49 6.57
C ARG A 63 -4.69 -2.41 6.46
N GLY A 64 -4.47 -3.70 6.21
CA GLY A 64 -5.57 -4.67 6.18
C GLY A 64 -6.56 -4.43 5.04
N CYS A 65 -6.12 -3.84 3.93
CA CYS A 65 -6.98 -3.51 2.80
C CYS A 65 -6.26 -3.69 1.46
N ALA A 66 -7.07 -3.72 0.40
CA ALA A 66 -6.60 -3.68 -0.98
C ALA A 66 -6.78 -2.29 -1.57
N ARG A 67 -5.87 -1.89 -2.46
CA ARG A 67 -5.98 -0.66 -3.25
C ARG A 67 -5.58 -0.94 -4.69
N THR A 68 -6.38 -0.43 -5.61
CA THR A 68 -6.05 -0.38 -7.03
C THR A 68 -5.26 0.90 -7.30
N PHE A 69 -4.16 0.78 -8.05
CA PHE A 69 -3.34 1.92 -8.42
C PHE A 69 -4.19 3.01 -9.08
N ASN A 70 -3.98 4.24 -8.63
CA ASN A 70 -4.47 5.44 -9.26
C ASN A 70 -3.31 6.44 -9.32
N ARG A 71 -3.18 7.18 -10.43
CA ARG A 71 -2.17 8.21 -10.59
C ARG A 71 -2.18 9.24 -9.45
N SER A 72 -3.33 9.54 -8.86
CA SER A 72 -3.44 10.43 -7.71
C SER A 72 -2.65 9.95 -6.47
N MET A 73 -2.43 8.63 -6.33
CA MET A 73 -1.65 8.07 -5.22
C MET A 73 -0.19 8.50 -5.26
N LEU A 74 0.37 8.73 -6.46
CA LEU A 74 1.73 9.26 -6.61
C LEU A 74 1.86 10.66 -6.02
N LEU A 75 0.87 11.52 -6.28
CA LEU A 75 0.87 12.89 -5.78
C LEU A 75 0.83 12.91 -4.25
N LEU A 76 -0.01 12.05 -3.64
CA LEU A 76 -0.10 11.94 -2.20
C LEU A 76 1.22 11.42 -1.57
N LEU A 77 1.86 10.45 -2.23
CA LEU A 77 3.16 9.93 -1.84
C LEU A 77 4.25 11.00 -1.88
N GLU A 78 4.35 11.76 -2.97
CA GLU A 78 5.30 12.86 -3.11
C GLU A 78 5.06 13.96 -2.08
N GLN A 79 3.80 14.36 -1.85
CA GLN A 79 3.46 15.36 -0.84
C GLN A 79 3.88 14.91 0.56
N ARG A 80 3.63 13.64 0.91
CA ARG A 80 4.06 13.08 2.21
C ARG A 80 5.56 13.04 2.36
N GLU A 81 6.29 12.63 1.33
CA GLU A 81 7.75 12.59 1.35
C GLU A 81 8.35 14.00 1.46
N ASN A 82 7.79 14.98 0.75
CA ASN A 82 8.20 16.37 0.85
C ASN A 82 7.96 16.93 2.24
N LEU A 83 6.76 16.73 2.81
CA LEU A 83 6.45 17.16 4.17
C LEU A 83 7.39 16.51 5.19
N ARG A 84 7.63 15.19 5.08
CA ARG A 84 8.55 14.46 5.96
C ARG A 84 9.97 15.03 5.90
N ARG A 85 10.46 15.34 4.70
CA ARG A 85 11.78 15.96 4.52
C ARG A 85 11.83 17.36 5.13
N SER A 86 10.84 18.21 4.83
CA SER A 86 10.76 19.57 5.37
C SER A 86 10.72 19.60 6.89
N LEU A 87 9.93 18.73 7.52
CA LEU A 87 9.87 18.62 8.98
C LEU A 87 11.20 18.18 9.58
N ARG A 88 11.88 17.20 8.96
CA ARG A 88 13.21 16.78 9.40
C ARG A 88 14.22 17.92 9.33
N THR A 89 14.22 18.67 8.24
CA THR A 89 15.12 19.83 8.08
C THR A 89 14.80 20.94 9.07
N ALA A 90 13.52 21.24 9.34
CA ALA A 90 13.13 22.25 10.32
C ALA A 90 13.56 21.86 11.74
N LEU A 91 13.45 20.58 12.11
CA LEU A 91 13.97 20.04 13.37
C LEU A 91 15.50 20.18 13.46
N GLU A 92 16.23 19.86 12.39
CA GLU A 92 17.68 20.01 12.33
C GLU A 92 18.12 21.48 12.43
N ARG A 93 17.25 22.42 12.05
CA ARG A 93 17.50 23.88 12.08
C ARG A 93 16.87 24.63 13.26
N ASN A 94 16.16 23.95 14.16
CA ASN A 94 15.37 24.58 15.25
C ASN A 94 14.36 25.65 14.75
N GLU A 95 13.74 25.42 13.59
CA GLU A 95 12.78 26.33 12.96
C GLU A 95 11.31 25.92 13.24
N LEU A 96 11.04 25.32 14.42
CA LEU A 96 9.68 24.93 14.85
C LEU A 96 8.83 26.12 15.29
#